data_AF-A0A554GQ64-F1
#
_entry.id   AF-A0A554GQ64-F1
#
_cell.length_a   1.000
_cell.length_b   1.000
_cell.length_c   1.000
_cell.angle_alpha   90.00
_cell.angle_beta   90.00
_cell.angle_gamma   90.00
#
_symmetry.space_group_name_H-M   'P 1'
#
loop_
_entity.id
_entity.type
_entity.pdbx_description
1 polymer ?
#
loop_
_entity_poly.entity_id
_entity_poly.type
_entity_poly.pdbx_seq_one_letter_code
_entity_poly.pdbx_strand_id
1 'polypeptide(L)'
;MAAIRVVSLRANRLALKGVVSVTASPSLSFRSGARRRFLFVPLLVLASALSACSSVRGHANDLAEKGRFVEAAEVYVKLVQESPNNPELRASLEDLRWRGLSQLLTQARQARVEGRDEDAEVNLEQFLGYKVKWNSKLDGGMESSLLEEMAGTHRHLRQLIIEQAKRGHALTAEAHLDRKRALLAHAEMAPIRRDVEEAVQQGGESTCAKLKQTLSGAAEHWTDLVSRYCAHYQQPAPRARMFPEALGVPAWQASMDGISNDVVQYLMTRLSGAFEASPWYSEASTRQVPLTLAGSLSEQRTSQPVELTAPWTERVPYTDHEDRTATAEVPYTVEESYEDKGQMKKRLVRQTKTVEYKTTVEVTKYRDVSRSFDYHALRRGVEYHFAVVAQGILQDRHAPLAVKAEKALSASGYEHNITFEPGGVRPQHFERPDKEGWLDAELRGYEQTFFQSLLARWQDSFCKASIFAREEAARCARGGAELPGPAKQSLLDTLGDDAGRVHQLYVWN
;
A
#
# COMPACT_ATOMS: atom_id res chain seq x y z
N MET A 1 16.67 -64.42 13.02
CA MET A 1 17.06 -65.10 11.75
C MET A 1 16.06 -64.65 10.69
N ALA A 2 16.41 -63.64 9.88
CA ALA A 2 17.01 -63.77 8.53
C ALA A 2 16.04 -64.42 7.53
N ALA A 3 15.74 -63.93 6.31
CA ALA A 3 16.22 -62.83 5.47
C ALA A 3 15.11 -62.56 4.40
N ILE A 4 14.81 -61.31 4.04
CA ILE A 4 15.22 -60.62 2.80
C ILE A 4 15.13 -61.47 1.51
N ARG A 5 14.25 -61.06 0.57
CA ARG A 5 14.65 -60.93 -0.84
C ARG A 5 13.86 -59.85 -1.59
N VAL A 6 14.66 -58.99 -2.22
CA VAL A 6 14.38 -57.83 -3.08
C VAL A 6 14.54 -58.26 -4.53
N VAL A 7 13.68 -57.79 -5.45
CA VAL A 7 13.95 -57.48 -6.88
C VAL A 7 12.83 -56.50 -7.32
N SER A 8 13.04 -55.18 -7.43
CA SER A 8 13.71 -54.39 -8.49
C SER A 8 13.00 -54.39 -9.84
N LEU A 9 12.44 -53.24 -10.24
CA LEU A 9 12.33 -52.82 -11.65
C LEU A 9 12.10 -51.29 -11.76
N ARG A 10 13.14 -50.62 -12.26
CA ARG A 10 13.24 -49.42 -13.15
C ARG A 10 12.17 -48.32 -13.02
N ALA A 11 12.52 -47.12 -12.56
CA ALA A 11 13.30 -46.07 -13.24
C ALA A 11 12.65 -45.51 -14.52
N ASN A 12 12.02 -44.34 -14.40
CA ASN A 12 11.96 -43.35 -15.48
C ASN A 12 12.09 -41.94 -14.89
N ARG A 13 13.21 -41.28 -15.25
CA ARG A 13 13.51 -39.86 -15.04
C ARG A 13 13.05 -39.09 -16.27
N LEU A 14 12.40 -37.95 -16.06
CA LEU A 14 12.38 -36.75 -16.90
C LEU A 14 11.62 -35.70 -16.07
N ALA A 15 12.27 -34.86 -15.25
CA ALA A 15 13.04 -33.68 -15.63
C ALA A 15 12.28 -32.76 -16.60
N LEU A 16 11.63 -31.74 -16.05
CA LEU A 16 11.54 -30.39 -16.63
C LEU A 16 11.18 -29.39 -15.53
N LYS A 17 12.19 -28.61 -15.14
CA LYS A 17 12.08 -27.40 -14.32
C LYS A 17 11.50 -26.29 -15.20
N GLY A 18 10.40 -25.68 -14.77
CA GLY A 18 9.88 -24.43 -15.32
C GLY A 18 10.00 -23.33 -14.26
N VAL A 19 11.17 -22.69 -14.18
CA VAL A 19 11.37 -21.45 -13.44
C VAL A 19 10.92 -20.32 -14.35
N VAL A 20 9.85 -19.62 -14.00
CA VAL A 20 9.46 -18.38 -14.69
C VAL A 20 10.27 -17.25 -14.05
N SER A 21 11.41 -16.95 -14.69
CA SER A 21 12.15 -15.70 -14.47
C SER A 21 11.46 -14.58 -15.25
N VAL A 22 10.97 -13.56 -14.54
CA VAL A 22 10.56 -12.29 -15.15
C VAL A 22 11.85 -11.48 -15.34
N THR A 23 12.48 -11.65 -16.50
CA THR A 23 13.59 -10.81 -16.95
C THR A 23 13.03 -9.53 -17.55
N ALA A 24 13.40 -8.41 -16.94
CA ALA A 24 13.37 -7.10 -17.57
C ALA A 24 14.15 -7.13 -18.90
N SER A 25 13.66 -6.40 -19.88
CA SER A 25 14.33 -6.17 -21.15
C SER A 25 14.02 -4.76 -21.66
N PRO A 26 14.89 -4.22 -22.54
CA PRO A 26 15.41 -2.88 -22.40
C PRO A 26 14.91 -1.93 -23.49
N SER A 27 15.27 -0.66 -23.28
CA SER A 27 15.42 0.43 -24.25
C SER A 27 15.08 0.17 -25.73
N LEU A 28 14.17 1.01 -26.25
CA LEU A 28 14.19 1.45 -27.64
C LEU A 28 14.24 2.98 -27.71
N SER A 29 15.42 3.46 -28.08
CA SER A 29 15.67 4.79 -28.61
C SER A 29 15.07 4.91 -30.02
N PHE A 30 14.29 5.96 -30.29
CA PHE A 30 14.12 6.47 -31.65
C PHE A 30 14.11 8.00 -31.69
N ARG A 31 15.22 8.51 -32.21
CA ARG A 31 15.40 9.62 -33.16
C ARG A 31 14.48 10.84 -33.08
N SER A 32 15.17 11.96 -32.81
CA SER A 32 14.85 13.33 -33.18
C SER A 32 14.32 13.50 -34.61
N GLY A 33 13.31 14.35 -34.77
CA GLY A 33 12.86 14.89 -36.06
C GLY A 33 12.33 16.33 -35.92
N ALA A 34 13.16 17.27 -36.37
CA ALA A 34 12.86 18.60 -36.90
C ALA A 34 11.77 19.49 -36.25
N ARG A 35 12.24 20.56 -35.60
CA ARG A 35 11.52 21.83 -35.40
C ARG A 35 11.13 22.45 -36.76
N ARG A 36 9.85 22.71 -37.00
CA ARG A 36 9.40 23.82 -37.86
C ARG A 36 8.72 24.87 -36.98
N ARG A 37 9.37 26.03 -36.90
CA ARG A 37 8.81 27.27 -36.35
C ARG A 37 7.87 27.86 -37.39
N PHE A 38 6.59 27.97 -37.08
CA PHE A 38 5.70 28.96 -37.69
C PHE A 38 5.33 29.97 -36.60
N LEU A 39 5.78 31.20 -36.83
CA LEU A 39 5.26 32.41 -36.20
C LEU A 39 3.92 32.77 -36.87
N PHE A 40 3.12 33.58 -36.19
CA PHE A 40 1.80 34.14 -36.52
C PHE A 40 0.60 33.30 -36.06
N VAL A 41 0.00 33.69 -34.92
CA VAL A 41 -1.37 34.27 -34.79
C VAL A 41 -1.62 34.56 -33.30
N PRO A 42 -1.67 35.83 -32.86
CA PRO A 42 -2.13 36.20 -31.52
C PRO A 42 -3.52 36.82 -31.61
N LEU A 43 -4.59 36.03 -31.77
CA LEU A 43 -5.97 36.50 -31.56
C LEU A 43 -6.99 35.34 -31.54
N LEU A 44 -6.84 34.35 -30.66
CA LEU A 44 -7.85 33.28 -30.50
C LEU A 44 -7.77 32.56 -29.14
N VAL A 45 -7.49 33.30 -28.06
CA VAL A 45 -7.35 32.75 -26.70
C VAL A 45 -8.56 33.05 -25.79
N LEU A 46 -9.57 33.80 -26.27
CA LEU A 46 -10.81 34.03 -25.50
C LEU A 46 -11.97 33.07 -25.82
N ALA A 47 -11.83 32.14 -26.77
CA ALA A 47 -12.91 31.21 -27.15
C ALA A 47 -12.74 29.77 -26.63
N SER A 48 -11.56 29.39 -26.12
CA SER A 48 -11.26 28.02 -25.68
C SER A 48 -11.56 27.72 -24.20
N ALA A 49 -11.98 28.72 -23.42
CA ALA A 49 -12.46 28.51 -22.05
C ALA A 49 -13.93 28.05 -21.98
N LEU A 50 -14.69 28.14 -23.08
CA LEU A 50 -16.11 27.77 -23.12
C LEU A 50 -16.37 26.33 -23.61
N SER A 51 -15.38 25.64 -24.18
CA SER A 51 -15.54 24.26 -24.69
C SER A 51 -15.11 23.18 -23.69
N ALA A 52 -14.54 23.53 -22.53
CA ALA A 52 -14.15 22.57 -21.50
C ALA A 52 -15.34 22.12 -20.62
N CYS A 53 -16.29 23.03 -20.32
CA CYS A 53 -17.46 22.73 -19.50
C CYS A 53 -18.49 21.80 -20.17
N SER A 54 -18.52 21.73 -21.50
CA SER A 54 -19.41 20.79 -22.21
C SER A 54 -18.96 19.33 -22.07
N SER A 55 -17.66 19.08 -21.88
CA SER A 55 -17.11 17.73 -21.76
C SER A 55 -17.49 17.03 -20.45
N VAL A 56 -17.48 17.76 -19.33
CA VAL A 56 -17.76 17.18 -17.99
C VAL A 56 -19.24 16.88 -17.83
N ARG A 57 -20.13 17.80 -18.23
CA ARG A 57 -21.58 17.55 -18.24
C ARG A 57 -21.96 16.44 -19.21
N GLY A 58 -21.36 16.42 -20.40
CA GLY A 58 -21.57 15.35 -21.38
C GLY A 58 -21.18 13.98 -20.82
N HIS A 59 -20.04 13.89 -20.13
CA HIS A 59 -19.61 12.66 -19.47
C HIS A 59 -20.58 12.21 -18.37
N ALA A 60 -21.06 13.13 -17.54
CA ALA A 60 -22.03 12.81 -16.49
C ALA A 60 -23.35 12.29 -17.06
N ASN A 61 -23.82 12.88 -18.16
CA ASN A 61 -25.02 12.43 -18.87
C ASN A 61 -24.83 11.04 -19.49
N ASP A 62 -23.67 10.78 -20.12
CA ASP A 62 -23.33 9.45 -20.66
C ASP A 62 -23.32 8.36 -19.57
N LEU A 63 -22.82 8.68 -18.36
CA LEU A 63 -22.93 7.78 -17.21
C LEU A 63 -24.40 7.55 -16.81
N ALA A 64 -25.21 8.61 -16.73
CA ALA A 64 -26.63 8.49 -16.39
C ALA A 64 -27.41 7.65 -17.41
N GLU A 65 -27.15 7.83 -18.72
CA GLU A 65 -27.75 7.04 -19.79
C GLU A 65 -27.38 5.55 -19.70
N LYS A 66 -26.18 5.24 -19.19
CA LYS A 66 -25.73 3.87 -18.91
C LYS A 66 -26.26 3.29 -17.59
N GLY A 67 -27.15 4.00 -16.88
CA GLY A 67 -27.67 3.57 -15.59
C GLY A 67 -26.64 3.62 -14.46
N ARG A 68 -25.59 4.43 -14.61
CA ARG A 68 -24.51 4.64 -13.63
C ARG A 68 -24.79 5.90 -12.80
N PHE A 69 -25.94 5.93 -12.13
CA PHE A 69 -26.48 7.16 -11.50
C PHE A 69 -25.64 7.68 -10.34
N VAL A 70 -25.06 6.79 -9.52
CA VAL A 70 -24.18 7.17 -8.41
C VAL A 70 -22.95 7.90 -8.92
N GLU A 71 -22.29 7.36 -9.94
CA GLU A 71 -21.08 7.97 -10.51
C GLU A 71 -21.42 9.27 -11.26
N ALA A 72 -22.54 9.30 -11.97
CA ALA A 72 -23.06 10.52 -12.59
C ALA A 72 -23.30 11.62 -11.54
N ALA A 73 -23.90 11.30 -10.39
CA ALA A 73 -24.13 12.24 -9.29
C ALA A 73 -22.81 12.81 -8.75
N GLU A 74 -21.76 12.01 -8.58
CA GLU A 74 -20.44 12.48 -8.13
C GLU A 74 -19.78 13.45 -9.11
N VAL A 75 -19.99 13.27 -10.43
CA VAL A 75 -19.54 14.25 -11.43
C VAL A 75 -20.36 15.53 -11.34
N TYR A 76 -21.68 15.42 -11.14
CA TYR A 76 -22.57 16.58 -10.98
C TYR A 76 -22.27 17.40 -9.72
N VAL A 77 -21.74 16.81 -8.64
CA VAL A 77 -21.27 17.57 -7.46
C VAL A 77 -20.22 18.61 -7.86
N LYS A 78 -19.27 18.26 -8.73
CA LYS A 78 -18.25 19.19 -9.22
C LYS A 78 -18.86 20.32 -10.05
N LEU A 79 -19.80 19.99 -10.94
CA LEU A 79 -20.51 20.97 -11.76
C LEU A 79 -21.31 21.97 -10.90
N VAL A 80 -21.96 21.49 -9.83
CA VAL A 80 -22.67 22.36 -8.88
C VAL A 80 -21.70 23.22 -8.07
N GLN A 81 -20.50 22.73 -7.73
CA GLN A 81 -19.47 23.54 -7.06
C GLN A 81 -18.94 24.68 -7.94
N GLU A 82 -18.75 24.43 -9.23
CA GLU A 82 -18.32 25.45 -10.20
C GLU A 82 -19.41 26.49 -10.50
N SER A 83 -20.68 26.07 -10.47
CA SER A 83 -21.84 26.92 -10.78
C SER A 83 -22.93 26.78 -9.71
N PRO A 84 -22.69 27.29 -8.48
CA PRO A 84 -23.56 27.02 -7.34
C PRO A 84 -24.97 27.54 -7.55
N ASN A 85 -25.19 28.63 -8.29
CA ASN A 85 -26.52 29.24 -8.44
C ASN A 85 -27.33 28.70 -9.64
N ASN A 86 -26.86 27.66 -10.34
CA ASN A 86 -27.59 27.08 -11.46
C ASN A 86 -28.68 26.11 -10.96
N PRO A 87 -29.99 26.44 -11.12
CA PRO A 87 -31.07 25.61 -10.61
C PRO A 87 -31.20 24.27 -11.37
N GLU A 88 -30.85 24.22 -12.66
CA GLU A 88 -30.94 22.99 -13.46
C GLU A 88 -29.90 21.96 -13.03
N LEU A 89 -28.67 22.39 -12.71
CA LEU A 89 -27.62 21.48 -12.25
C LEU A 89 -27.96 20.90 -10.88
N ARG A 90 -28.53 21.71 -9.98
CA ARG A 90 -29.01 21.26 -8.67
C ARG A 90 -30.17 20.26 -8.82
N ALA A 91 -31.16 20.56 -9.65
CA ALA A 91 -32.29 19.65 -9.89
C ALA A 91 -31.83 18.32 -10.52
N SER A 92 -30.90 18.37 -11.48
CA SER A 92 -30.32 17.16 -12.09
C SER A 92 -29.53 16.33 -11.08
N LEU A 93 -28.75 16.98 -10.20
CA LEU A 93 -28.03 16.28 -9.14
C LEU A 93 -29.00 15.55 -8.19
N GLU A 94 -30.07 16.21 -7.76
CA GLU A 94 -31.07 15.58 -6.87
C GLU A 94 -31.81 14.42 -7.55
N ASP A 95 -32.19 14.54 -8.83
CA ASP A 95 -32.77 13.42 -9.61
C ASP A 95 -31.81 12.24 -9.72
N LEU A 96 -30.53 12.49 -10.03
CA LEU A 96 -29.50 11.43 -10.10
C LEU A 96 -29.27 10.76 -8.73
N ARG A 97 -29.27 11.53 -7.65
CA ARG A 97 -29.17 11.00 -6.28
C ARG A 97 -30.36 10.10 -5.95
N TRP A 98 -31.58 10.56 -6.25
CA TRP A 98 -32.79 9.74 -6.07
C TRP A 98 -32.68 8.43 -6.85
N ARG A 99 -32.31 8.50 -8.14
CA ARG A 99 -32.23 7.31 -9.01
C ARG A 99 -31.13 6.35 -8.59
N GLY A 100 -29.98 6.87 -8.15
CA GLY A 100 -28.90 6.06 -7.61
C GLY A 100 -29.33 5.31 -6.35
N LEU A 101 -30.00 5.98 -5.41
CA LEU A 101 -30.53 5.34 -4.21
C LEU A 101 -31.59 4.28 -4.53
N SER A 102 -32.54 4.57 -5.42
CA SER A 102 -33.56 3.61 -5.85
C SER A 102 -32.96 2.39 -6.57
N GLN A 103 -31.95 2.61 -7.41
CA GLN A 103 -31.22 1.54 -8.09
C GLN A 103 -30.54 0.60 -7.08
N LEU A 104 -29.86 1.14 -6.06
CA LEU A 104 -29.19 0.33 -5.05
C LEU A 104 -30.18 -0.54 -4.26
N LEU A 105 -31.34 -0.01 -3.87
CA LEU A 105 -32.39 -0.81 -3.21
C LEU A 105 -32.97 -1.88 -4.15
N THR A 106 -33.17 -1.55 -5.42
CA THR A 106 -33.65 -2.52 -6.42
C THR A 106 -32.64 -3.65 -6.63
N GLN A 107 -31.35 -3.33 -6.68
CA GLN A 107 -30.26 -4.30 -6.77
C GLN A 107 -30.18 -5.17 -5.53
N ALA A 108 -30.33 -4.58 -4.33
CA ALA A 108 -30.38 -5.33 -3.07
C ALA A 108 -31.52 -6.35 -3.08
N ARG A 109 -32.73 -5.90 -3.44
CA ARG A 109 -33.92 -6.75 -3.57
C ARG A 109 -33.73 -7.88 -4.57
N GLN A 110 -33.21 -7.56 -5.75
CA GLN A 110 -32.97 -8.56 -6.80
C GLN A 110 -31.98 -9.62 -6.34
N ALA A 111 -30.85 -9.20 -5.75
CA ALA A 111 -29.86 -10.11 -5.18
C ALA A 111 -30.49 -11.04 -4.13
N ARG A 112 -31.35 -10.51 -3.26
CA ARG A 112 -32.05 -11.30 -2.23
C ARG A 112 -33.02 -12.32 -2.82
N VAL A 113 -33.80 -11.94 -3.83
CA VAL A 113 -34.71 -12.88 -4.53
C VAL A 113 -33.93 -14.02 -5.18
N GLU A 114 -32.70 -13.76 -5.63
CA GLU A 114 -31.80 -14.76 -6.21
C GLU A 114 -31.04 -15.58 -5.16
N GLY A 115 -31.27 -15.36 -3.86
CA GLY A 115 -30.56 -16.04 -2.77
C GLY A 115 -29.12 -15.57 -2.56
N ARG A 116 -28.75 -14.40 -3.11
CA ARG A 116 -27.44 -13.75 -2.95
C ARG A 116 -27.50 -12.72 -1.83
N ASP A 117 -27.75 -13.17 -0.60
CA ASP A 117 -27.95 -12.28 0.56
C ASP A 117 -26.73 -11.39 0.86
N GLU A 118 -25.52 -11.89 0.65
CA GLU A 118 -24.28 -11.11 0.80
C GLU A 118 -24.23 -9.92 -0.19
N ASP A 119 -24.58 -10.15 -1.46
CA ASP A 119 -24.66 -9.08 -2.46
C ASP A 119 -25.78 -8.08 -2.11
N ALA A 120 -26.89 -8.58 -1.56
CA ALA A 120 -28.00 -7.72 -1.12
C ALA A 120 -27.56 -6.77 0.01
N GLU A 121 -26.80 -7.29 0.97
CA GLU A 121 -26.26 -6.54 2.10
C GLU A 121 -25.21 -5.51 1.68
N VAL A 122 -24.35 -5.82 0.70
CA VAL A 122 -23.38 -4.86 0.13
C VAL A 122 -24.12 -3.69 -0.55
N ASN A 123 -25.15 -3.98 -1.34
CA ASN A 123 -25.95 -2.93 -1.98
C ASN A 123 -26.72 -2.07 -0.94
N LEU A 124 -27.22 -2.69 0.12
CA LEU A 124 -27.87 -1.97 1.23
C LEU A 124 -26.88 -1.08 2.00
N GLU A 125 -25.66 -1.57 2.27
CA GLU A 125 -24.59 -0.77 2.88
C GLU A 125 -24.27 0.45 2.03
N GLN A 126 -24.08 0.26 0.71
CA GLN A 126 -23.83 1.36 -0.22
C GLN A 126 -24.99 2.37 -0.22
N PHE A 127 -26.23 1.90 -0.23
CA PHE A 127 -27.42 2.75 -0.14
C PHE A 127 -27.38 3.63 1.12
N LEU A 128 -27.14 3.03 2.29
CA LEU A 128 -27.10 3.75 3.56
C LEU A 128 -25.91 4.73 3.61
N GLY A 129 -24.76 4.33 3.08
CA GLY A 129 -23.59 5.19 2.92
C GLY A 129 -23.88 6.43 2.07
N TYR A 130 -24.49 6.26 0.89
CA TYR A 130 -24.86 7.38 0.02
C TYR A 130 -25.99 8.23 0.57
N LYS A 131 -26.99 7.63 1.22
CA LYS A 131 -28.07 8.37 1.92
C LYS A 131 -27.49 9.35 2.94
N VAL A 132 -26.54 8.89 3.76
CA VAL A 132 -25.84 9.74 4.73
C VAL A 132 -24.96 10.77 4.02
N LYS A 133 -24.12 10.35 3.07
CA LYS A 133 -23.21 11.23 2.32
C LYS A 133 -23.94 12.38 1.62
N TRP A 134 -25.10 12.10 1.05
CA TRP A 134 -25.89 13.09 0.30
C TRP A 134 -26.94 13.80 1.17
N ASN A 135 -27.09 13.40 2.44
CA ASN A 135 -28.14 13.89 3.35
C ASN A 135 -29.55 13.81 2.72
N SER A 136 -29.82 12.71 2.00
CA SER A 136 -31.05 12.53 1.23
C SER A 136 -32.22 12.16 2.14
N LYS A 137 -33.35 12.87 1.98
CA LYS A 137 -34.62 12.48 2.58
C LYS A 137 -35.29 11.44 1.69
N LEU A 138 -35.79 10.38 2.29
CA LEU A 138 -36.52 9.34 1.57
C LEU A 138 -37.99 9.75 1.44
N ASP A 139 -38.59 9.45 0.29
CA ASP A 139 -40.05 9.46 0.16
C ASP A 139 -40.65 8.16 0.71
N GLY A 140 -41.97 8.09 0.85
CA GLY A 140 -42.64 6.93 1.44
C GLY A 140 -42.41 5.62 0.68
N GLY A 141 -42.17 5.67 -0.64
CA GLY A 141 -41.90 4.47 -1.43
C GLY A 141 -40.49 3.93 -1.18
N MET A 142 -39.50 4.81 -1.13
CA MET A 142 -38.12 4.45 -0.84
C MET A 142 -37.93 4.05 0.62
N GLU A 143 -38.65 4.69 1.55
CA GLU A 143 -38.67 4.31 2.97
C GLU A 143 -39.28 2.91 3.16
N SER A 144 -40.42 2.61 2.50
CA SER A 144 -40.99 1.26 2.52
C SER A 144 -40.04 0.21 1.94
N SER A 145 -39.35 0.53 0.84
CA SER A 145 -38.39 -0.38 0.21
C SER A 145 -37.17 -0.62 1.12
N LEU A 146 -36.69 0.42 1.80
CA LEU A 146 -35.63 0.29 2.80
C LEU A 146 -36.07 -0.62 3.95
N LEU A 147 -37.29 -0.44 4.48
CA LEU A 147 -37.81 -1.29 5.56
C LEU A 147 -37.93 -2.76 5.15
N GLU A 148 -38.37 -3.05 3.91
CA GLU A 148 -38.38 -4.41 3.35
C GLU A 148 -36.97 -5.00 3.30
N GLU A 149 -35.98 -4.25 2.81
CA GLU A 149 -34.61 -4.72 2.73
C GLU A 149 -33.95 -4.89 4.10
N MET A 150 -34.26 -4.04 5.07
CA MET A 150 -33.81 -4.21 6.44
C MET A 150 -34.41 -5.47 7.07
N ALA A 151 -35.70 -5.75 6.85
CA ALA A 151 -36.36 -6.95 7.35
C ALA A 151 -35.79 -8.23 6.72
N GLY A 152 -35.48 -8.21 5.41
CA GLY A 152 -34.80 -9.31 4.74
C GLY A 152 -33.39 -9.56 5.30
N THR A 153 -32.63 -8.49 5.52
CA THR A 153 -31.28 -8.56 6.11
C THR A 153 -31.34 -9.13 7.51
N HIS A 154 -32.29 -8.68 8.34
CA HIS A 154 -32.48 -9.22 9.67
C HIS A 154 -32.77 -10.74 9.66
N ARG A 155 -33.60 -11.21 8.72
CA ARG A 155 -33.90 -12.64 8.59
C ARG A 155 -32.65 -13.46 8.25
N HIS A 156 -31.83 -12.97 7.32
CA HIS A 156 -30.57 -13.64 6.96
C HIS A 156 -29.59 -13.63 8.14
N LEU A 157 -29.35 -12.47 8.77
CA LEU A 157 -28.47 -12.35 9.92
C LEU A 157 -28.94 -13.18 11.12
N ARG A 158 -30.26 -13.36 11.31
CA ARG A 158 -30.79 -14.27 12.32
C ARG A 158 -30.33 -15.70 12.08
N GLN A 159 -30.41 -16.19 10.85
CA GLN A 159 -29.96 -17.55 10.52
C GLN A 159 -28.44 -17.68 10.64
N LEU A 160 -27.70 -16.67 10.19
CA LEU A 160 -26.25 -16.68 10.13
C LEU A 160 -25.58 -16.49 11.50
N ILE A 161 -26.13 -15.62 12.36
CA ILE A 161 -25.52 -15.20 13.63
C ILE A 161 -26.33 -15.72 14.80
N ILE A 162 -27.61 -15.35 14.90
CA ILE A 162 -28.43 -15.62 16.09
C ILE A 162 -28.61 -17.13 16.31
N GLU A 163 -28.93 -17.88 15.26
CA GLU A 163 -29.11 -19.34 15.39
C GLU A 163 -27.78 -20.07 15.67
N GLN A 164 -26.63 -19.53 15.22
CA GLN A 164 -25.32 -20.06 15.57
C GLN A 164 -24.98 -19.82 17.05
N ALA A 165 -25.23 -18.60 17.53
CA ALA A 165 -25.03 -18.26 18.94
C ALA A 165 -25.89 -19.15 19.87
N LYS A 166 -27.16 -19.40 19.50
CA LYS A 166 -28.06 -20.30 20.25
C LYS A 166 -27.58 -21.75 20.31
N ARG A 167 -26.90 -22.23 19.25
CA ARG A 167 -26.29 -23.57 19.22
C ARG A 167 -25.04 -23.69 20.09
N GLY A 168 -24.57 -22.57 20.63
CA GLY A 168 -23.35 -22.50 21.42
C GLY A 168 -22.09 -22.30 20.58
N HIS A 169 -22.23 -21.72 19.39
CA HIS A 169 -21.12 -21.32 18.52
C HIS A 169 -20.97 -19.80 18.54
N ALA A 170 -20.73 -19.24 19.74
CA ALA A 170 -20.75 -17.80 19.97
C ALA A 170 -19.55 -17.10 19.30
N LEU A 171 -18.34 -17.68 19.33
CA LEU A 171 -17.17 -17.11 18.64
C LEU A 171 -17.38 -17.11 17.13
N THR A 172 -18.05 -18.13 16.62
CA THR A 172 -18.41 -18.23 15.20
C THR A 172 -19.41 -17.15 14.83
N ALA A 173 -20.48 -17.01 15.62
CA ALA A 173 -21.48 -15.97 15.44
C ALA A 173 -20.88 -14.56 15.53
N GLU A 174 -19.98 -14.31 16.48
CA GLU A 174 -19.26 -13.05 16.64
C GLU A 174 -18.40 -12.72 15.41
N ALA A 175 -17.69 -13.69 14.86
CA ALA A 175 -16.92 -13.44 13.64
C ALA A 175 -17.80 -13.17 12.40
N HIS A 176 -19.03 -13.71 12.36
CA HIS A 176 -20.02 -13.29 11.37
C HIS A 176 -20.49 -11.85 11.63
N LEU A 177 -20.78 -11.50 12.88
CA LEU A 177 -21.13 -10.13 13.29
C LEU A 177 -20.04 -9.12 12.92
N ASP A 178 -18.77 -9.45 13.18
CA ASP A 178 -17.62 -8.59 12.87
C ASP A 178 -17.52 -8.23 11.39
N ARG A 179 -17.76 -9.21 10.51
CA ARG A 179 -17.82 -8.98 9.05
C ARG A 179 -18.98 -8.09 8.62
N LYS A 180 -20.02 -7.96 9.46
CA LYS A 180 -21.21 -7.13 9.20
C LYS A 180 -21.20 -5.80 9.95
N ARG A 181 -20.12 -5.47 10.67
CA ARG A 181 -20.03 -4.23 11.45
C ARG A 181 -20.19 -2.96 10.61
N ALA A 182 -19.66 -2.93 9.39
CA ALA A 182 -19.79 -1.76 8.51
C ALA A 182 -21.26 -1.45 8.19
N LEU A 183 -22.02 -2.45 7.70
CA LEU A 183 -23.46 -2.35 7.50
C LEU A 183 -24.21 -2.01 8.80
N LEU A 184 -23.90 -2.67 9.91
CA LEU A 184 -24.59 -2.48 11.20
C LEU A 184 -24.21 -1.16 11.90
N ALA A 185 -23.20 -0.44 11.44
CA ALA A 185 -22.80 0.86 11.99
C ALA A 185 -23.81 1.97 11.65
N HIS A 186 -24.58 1.81 10.57
CA HIS A 186 -25.61 2.78 10.17
C HIS A 186 -26.74 2.87 11.22
N ALA A 187 -27.26 4.09 11.42
CA ALA A 187 -28.24 4.38 12.47
C ALA A 187 -29.56 3.60 12.26
N GLU A 188 -29.97 3.44 11.01
CA GLU A 188 -31.13 2.66 10.59
C GLU A 188 -31.01 1.19 11.02
N MET A 189 -29.80 0.65 11.02
CA MET A 189 -29.52 -0.75 11.37
C MET A 189 -29.40 -0.99 12.89
N ALA A 190 -29.49 0.05 13.73
CA ALA A 190 -29.28 -0.06 15.18
C ALA A 190 -30.20 -1.08 15.90
N PRO A 191 -31.48 -1.25 15.54
CA PRO A 191 -32.31 -2.30 16.14
C PRO A 191 -31.79 -3.72 15.82
N ILE A 192 -31.40 -3.96 14.56
CA ILE A 192 -30.86 -5.25 14.11
C ILE A 192 -29.51 -5.50 14.78
N ARG A 193 -28.64 -4.48 14.85
CA ARG A 193 -27.35 -4.54 15.54
C ARG A 193 -27.50 -4.99 16.99
N ARG A 194 -28.40 -4.36 17.75
CA ARG A 194 -28.63 -4.71 19.16
C ARG A 194 -29.10 -6.15 19.31
N ASP A 195 -30.03 -6.61 18.48
CA ASP A 195 -30.54 -7.99 18.53
C ASP A 195 -29.44 -9.04 18.26
N VAL A 196 -28.58 -8.80 17.25
CA VAL A 196 -27.48 -9.73 16.94
C VAL A 196 -26.36 -9.69 17.99
N GLU A 197 -26.02 -8.50 18.52
CA GLU A 197 -25.02 -8.34 19.60
C GLU A 197 -25.50 -9.03 20.88
N GLU A 198 -26.76 -8.82 21.27
CA GLU A 198 -27.36 -9.45 22.44
C GLU A 198 -27.40 -10.98 22.30
N ALA A 199 -27.75 -11.49 21.12
CA ALA A 199 -27.76 -12.93 20.85
C ALA A 199 -26.36 -13.56 20.96
N VAL A 200 -25.33 -12.90 20.43
CA VAL A 200 -23.93 -13.35 20.54
C VAL A 200 -23.49 -13.37 22.00
N GLN A 201 -23.77 -12.30 22.76
CA GLN A 201 -23.45 -12.22 24.18
C GLN A 201 -24.14 -13.34 24.97
N GLN A 202 -25.46 -13.50 24.85
CA GLN A 202 -26.23 -14.55 25.53
C GLN A 202 -25.77 -15.96 25.14
N GLY A 203 -25.44 -16.19 23.86
CA GLY A 203 -24.86 -17.45 23.37
C GLY A 203 -23.50 -17.74 24.00
N GLY A 204 -22.65 -16.73 24.13
CA GLY A 204 -21.35 -16.81 24.80
C GLY A 204 -21.49 -17.17 26.28
N GLU A 205 -22.40 -16.51 26.99
CA GLU A 205 -22.70 -16.79 28.40
C GLU A 205 -23.21 -18.22 28.62
N SER A 206 -24.15 -18.67 27.79
CA SER A 206 -24.68 -20.04 27.83
C SER A 206 -23.58 -21.08 27.57
N THR A 207 -22.71 -20.82 26.59
CA THR A 207 -21.61 -21.73 26.25
C THR A 207 -20.57 -21.75 27.37
N CYS A 208 -20.19 -20.61 27.93
CA CYS A 208 -19.33 -20.54 29.12
C CYS A 208 -19.90 -21.36 30.28
N ALA A 209 -21.21 -21.25 30.56
CA ALA A 209 -21.85 -22.03 31.62
C ALA A 209 -21.73 -23.55 31.39
N LYS A 210 -21.89 -24.02 30.14
CA LYS A 210 -21.69 -25.44 29.77
C LYS A 210 -20.22 -25.85 29.91
N LEU A 211 -19.29 -25.04 29.40
CA LEU A 211 -17.86 -25.33 29.44
C LEU A 211 -17.34 -25.47 30.87
N LYS A 212 -17.82 -24.64 31.80
CA LYS A 212 -17.48 -24.74 33.23
C LYS A 212 -17.81 -26.11 33.84
N GLN A 213 -18.85 -26.79 33.35
CA GLN A 213 -19.23 -28.13 33.82
C GLN A 213 -18.30 -29.24 33.30
N THR A 214 -17.49 -28.95 32.29
CA THR A 214 -16.54 -29.91 31.69
C THR A 214 -15.16 -29.90 32.35
N LEU A 215 -14.94 -28.98 33.29
CA LEU A 215 -13.66 -28.79 33.96
C LEU A 215 -13.36 -29.98 34.88
N SER A 216 -12.15 -30.51 34.77
CA SER A 216 -11.61 -31.57 35.61
C SER A 216 -10.29 -31.10 36.22
N GLY A 217 -10.01 -31.46 37.49
CA GLY A 217 -8.91 -30.88 38.27
C GLY A 217 -7.46 -31.14 37.81
N ALA A 218 -7.24 -31.79 36.66
CA ALA A 218 -5.91 -32.09 36.10
C ALA A 218 -5.71 -31.59 34.66
N ALA A 219 -6.58 -30.72 34.15
CA ALA A 219 -6.55 -30.22 32.77
C ALA A 219 -6.32 -28.70 32.75
N GLU A 220 -5.06 -28.27 32.93
CA GLU A 220 -4.72 -26.87 33.14
C GLU A 220 -4.88 -26.02 31.88
N HIS A 221 -4.48 -26.53 30.70
CA HIS A 221 -4.66 -25.83 29.44
C HIS A 221 -6.13 -25.73 29.05
N TRP A 222 -6.91 -26.80 29.28
CA TRP A 222 -8.36 -26.75 29.08
C TRP A 222 -9.01 -25.73 30.01
N THR A 223 -8.60 -25.69 31.28
CA THR A 223 -9.11 -24.71 32.25
C THR A 223 -8.77 -23.28 31.83
N ASP A 224 -7.56 -23.03 31.32
CA ASP A 224 -7.14 -21.72 30.82
C ASP A 224 -7.96 -21.28 29.60
N LEU A 225 -8.17 -22.19 28.64
CA LEU A 225 -8.99 -21.92 27.46
C LEU A 225 -10.43 -21.57 27.85
N VAL A 226 -11.04 -22.35 28.75
CA VAL A 226 -12.39 -22.06 29.26
C VAL A 226 -12.42 -20.73 30.02
N SER A 227 -11.40 -20.44 30.83
CA SER A 227 -11.29 -19.19 31.57
C SER A 227 -11.27 -17.98 30.63
N ARG A 228 -10.48 -18.05 29.55
CA ARG A 228 -10.40 -17.02 28.51
C ARG A 228 -11.68 -16.89 27.71
N TYR A 229 -12.29 -18.01 27.33
CA TYR A 229 -13.59 -18.03 26.65
C TYR A 229 -14.64 -17.30 27.50
N CYS A 230 -14.72 -17.62 28.79
CA CYS A 230 -15.64 -16.98 29.70
C CYS A 230 -15.31 -15.49 29.92
N ALA A 231 -14.04 -15.14 30.08
CA ALA A 231 -13.60 -13.76 30.25
C ALA A 231 -13.95 -12.89 29.03
N HIS A 232 -13.84 -13.44 27.81
CA HIS A 232 -14.23 -12.78 26.57
C HIS A 232 -15.70 -12.33 26.58
N TYR A 233 -16.59 -13.17 27.13
CA TYR A 233 -18.01 -12.86 27.34
C TYR A 233 -18.32 -12.29 28.73
N GLN A 234 -17.32 -11.75 29.44
CA GLN A 234 -17.47 -11.11 30.75
C GLN A 234 -18.06 -12.01 31.84
N GLN A 235 -17.89 -13.33 31.71
CA GLN A 235 -18.36 -14.31 32.67
C GLN A 235 -17.25 -14.76 33.62
N PRO A 236 -17.55 -14.96 34.91
CA PRO A 236 -16.59 -15.51 35.85
C PRO A 236 -16.32 -17.00 35.54
N ALA A 237 -15.05 -17.37 35.59
CA ALA A 237 -14.58 -18.74 35.47
C ALA A 237 -13.39 -19.02 36.41
N PRO A 238 -13.19 -20.29 36.80
CA PRO A 238 -11.99 -20.69 37.53
C PRO A 238 -10.72 -20.28 36.78
N ARG A 239 -9.70 -19.84 37.51
CA ARG A 239 -8.36 -19.62 36.95
C ARG A 239 -7.65 -20.97 36.85
N ALA A 240 -7.00 -21.22 35.72
CA ALA A 240 -6.10 -22.36 35.58
C ALA A 240 -4.95 -22.23 36.59
N ARG A 241 -4.45 -23.38 37.05
CA ARG A 241 -3.17 -23.40 37.75
C ARG A 241 -2.06 -23.22 36.72
N MET A 242 -0.86 -22.97 37.22
CA MET A 242 0.33 -22.86 36.38
C MET A 242 0.56 -24.18 35.64
N PHE A 243 0.69 -24.11 34.32
CA PHE A 243 1.05 -25.24 33.49
C PHE A 243 2.57 -25.49 33.55
N PRO A 244 3.04 -26.75 33.38
CA PRO A 244 4.45 -27.11 33.54
C PRO A 244 5.42 -26.34 32.62
N GLU A 245 4.94 -25.94 31.45
CA GLU A 245 5.72 -25.26 30.42
C GLU A 245 5.90 -23.76 30.69
N ALA A 246 5.19 -23.21 31.67
CA ALA A 246 5.17 -21.79 32.00
C ALA A 246 6.56 -21.26 32.37
N LEU A 247 6.91 -20.11 31.82
CA LEU A 247 8.13 -19.37 32.07
C LEU A 247 7.78 -17.96 32.57
N GLY A 248 8.57 -17.46 33.50
CA GLY A 248 8.54 -16.06 33.90
C GLY A 248 9.30 -15.18 32.91
N VAL A 249 9.53 -13.91 33.29
CA VAL A 249 10.31 -12.96 32.50
C VAL A 249 11.72 -13.53 32.21
N PRO A 250 12.24 -13.43 30.97
CA PRO A 250 13.55 -13.97 30.63
C PRO A 250 14.68 -13.22 31.35
N ALA A 251 15.72 -13.95 31.72
CA ALA A 251 16.97 -13.38 32.23
C ALA A 251 17.97 -13.28 31.08
N TRP A 252 18.39 -12.05 30.76
CA TRP A 252 19.25 -11.77 29.60
C TRP A 252 20.73 -11.63 29.96
N GLN A 253 21.59 -12.15 29.10
CA GLN A 253 23.01 -11.84 29.04
C GLN A 253 23.34 -11.29 27.65
N ALA A 254 23.87 -10.07 27.58
CA ALA A 254 24.10 -9.39 26.30
C ALA A 254 25.59 -9.13 26.02
N SER A 255 26.01 -9.33 24.77
CA SER A 255 27.34 -9.01 24.24
C SER A 255 27.18 -8.45 22.83
N MET A 256 27.11 -7.12 22.72
CA MET A 256 26.91 -6.42 21.45
C MET A 256 28.11 -5.50 21.17
N ASP A 257 28.76 -5.67 20.03
CA ASP A 257 29.86 -4.81 19.59
C ASP A 257 29.36 -3.64 18.73
N GLY A 258 29.95 -2.45 18.89
CA GLY A 258 29.57 -1.26 18.12
C GLY A 258 28.16 -0.69 18.38
N ILE A 259 27.46 -1.14 19.43
CA ILE A 259 26.13 -0.65 19.84
C ILE A 259 26.21 -0.09 21.27
N SER A 260 25.54 1.04 21.52
CA SER A 260 25.51 1.64 22.86
C SER A 260 24.65 0.82 23.83
N ASN A 261 24.99 0.86 25.12
CA ASN A 261 24.25 0.14 26.17
C ASN A 261 22.76 0.51 26.21
N ASP A 262 22.42 1.78 25.96
CA ASP A 262 21.01 2.22 25.95
C ASP A 262 20.21 1.52 24.84
N VAL A 263 20.80 1.35 23.65
CA VAL A 263 20.17 0.62 22.54
C VAL A 263 20.08 -0.87 22.85
N VAL A 264 21.08 -1.46 23.51
CA VAL A 264 21.03 -2.85 23.97
C VAL A 264 19.91 -3.07 25.00
N GLN A 265 19.79 -2.18 26.00
CA GLN A 265 18.71 -2.24 27.00
C GLN A 265 17.34 -2.02 26.39
N TYR A 266 17.23 -1.10 25.42
CA TYR A 266 16.03 -0.88 24.63
C TYR A 266 15.61 -2.16 23.90
N LEU A 267 16.55 -2.80 23.20
CA LEU A 267 16.30 -4.07 22.51
C LEU A 267 15.87 -5.18 23.49
N MET A 268 16.59 -5.37 24.59
CA MET A 268 16.26 -6.36 25.62
C MET A 268 14.86 -6.15 26.19
N THR A 269 14.48 -4.90 26.48
CA THR A 269 13.13 -4.56 26.98
C THR A 269 12.05 -4.98 25.99
N ARG A 270 12.27 -4.72 24.70
CA ARG A 270 11.33 -5.13 23.64
C ARG A 270 11.25 -6.64 23.49
N LEU A 271 12.40 -7.34 23.48
CA LEU A 271 12.41 -8.80 23.41
C LEU A 271 11.76 -9.45 24.63
N SER A 272 11.89 -8.85 25.82
CA SER A 272 11.15 -9.29 27.01
C SER A 272 9.65 -9.07 26.83
N GLY A 273 9.21 -7.90 26.34
CA GLY A 273 7.79 -7.66 26.04
C GLY A 273 7.22 -8.66 25.02
N ALA A 274 7.96 -8.92 23.94
CA ALA A 274 7.60 -9.97 22.98
C ALA A 274 7.56 -11.37 23.60
N PHE A 275 8.44 -11.68 24.56
CA PHE A 275 8.40 -12.94 25.29
C PHE A 275 7.18 -13.04 26.21
N GLU A 276 6.83 -11.96 26.92
CA GLU A 276 5.67 -11.86 27.80
C GLU A 276 4.36 -11.98 27.03
N ALA A 277 4.34 -11.48 25.80
CA ALA A 277 3.26 -11.69 24.85
C ALA A 277 3.26 -13.12 24.26
N SER A 278 4.17 -14.03 24.62
CA SER A 278 4.25 -15.36 24.00
C SER A 278 3.50 -16.42 24.82
N PRO A 279 3.10 -17.57 24.21
CA PRO A 279 2.43 -18.65 24.93
C PRO A 279 3.29 -19.30 26.02
N TRP A 280 4.61 -19.07 25.99
CA TRP A 280 5.56 -19.54 26.99
C TRP A 280 5.44 -18.79 28.31
N TYR A 281 4.95 -17.54 28.30
CA TYR A 281 4.95 -16.70 29.48
C TYR A 281 3.76 -16.95 30.41
N SER A 282 4.02 -16.78 31.70
CA SER A 282 3.05 -16.67 32.77
C SER A 282 3.64 -15.84 33.91
N GLU A 283 2.95 -14.77 34.31
CA GLU A 283 3.36 -13.91 35.43
C GLU A 283 3.54 -14.69 36.74
N ALA A 284 2.72 -15.73 36.97
CA ALA A 284 2.82 -16.55 38.16
C ALA A 284 4.10 -17.41 38.23
N SER A 285 4.79 -17.63 37.11
CA SER A 285 5.93 -18.55 37.03
C SER A 285 7.21 -17.95 37.62
N THR A 286 7.81 -18.66 38.56
CA THR A 286 9.12 -18.32 39.12
C THR A 286 10.29 -18.84 38.28
N ARG A 287 10.01 -19.65 37.25
CA ARG A 287 11.02 -20.25 36.38
C ARG A 287 11.41 -19.27 35.27
N GLN A 288 12.54 -18.60 35.43
CA GLN A 288 13.10 -17.74 34.39
C GLN A 288 13.85 -18.56 33.35
N VAL A 289 13.84 -18.09 32.10
CA VAL A 289 14.66 -18.67 31.03
C VAL A 289 15.92 -17.83 30.83
N PRO A 290 17.13 -18.42 30.93
CA PRO A 290 18.36 -17.71 30.58
C PRO A 290 18.43 -17.57 29.05
N LEU A 291 18.41 -16.34 28.57
CA LEU A 291 18.61 -15.99 27.16
C LEU A 291 19.91 -15.21 26.99
N THR A 292 20.60 -15.46 25.88
CA THR A 292 21.79 -14.70 25.48
C THR A 292 21.49 -13.89 24.22
N LEU A 293 22.00 -12.67 24.17
CA LEU A 293 21.88 -11.75 23.05
C LEU A 293 23.29 -11.36 22.60
N ALA A 294 23.68 -11.77 21.40
CA ALA A 294 25.00 -11.49 20.84
C ALA A 294 24.90 -10.85 19.46
N GLY A 295 25.79 -9.93 19.13
CA GLY A 295 25.71 -9.24 17.84
C GLY A 295 26.73 -8.12 17.67
N SER A 296 26.62 -7.43 16.54
CA SER A 296 27.48 -6.31 16.19
C SER A 296 26.77 -5.32 15.28
N LEU A 297 27.15 -4.05 15.40
CA LEU A 297 26.86 -3.00 14.43
C LEU A 297 28.17 -2.39 13.95
N SER A 298 28.48 -2.55 12.67
CA SER A 298 29.64 -1.92 12.06
C SER A 298 29.24 -0.85 11.06
N GLU A 299 30.11 0.14 10.88
CA GLU A 299 29.94 1.24 9.95
C GLU A 299 31.22 1.40 9.14
N GLN A 300 31.14 1.15 7.85
CA GLN A 300 32.24 1.36 6.92
C GLN A 300 31.98 2.61 6.09
N ARG A 301 32.92 3.54 6.10
CA ARG A 301 32.86 4.78 5.29
C ARG A 301 33.89 4.72 4.19
N THR A 302 33.49 5.12 2.99
CA THR A 302 34.39 5.24 1.84
C THR A 302 34.40 6.68 1.34
N SER A 303 35.57 7.13 0.91
CA SER A 303 35.77 8.45 0.34
C SER A 303 36.86 8.37 -0.71
N GLN A 304 36.49 8.56 -1.97
CA GLN A 304 37.40 8.46 -3.10
C GLN A 304 37.33 9.75 -3.92
N PRO A 305 38.47 10.41 -4.21
CA PRO A 305 38.48 11.52 -5.15
C PRO A 305 38.16 11.01 -6.55
N VAL A 306 37.29 11.73 -7.25
CA VAL A 306 36.90 11.44 -8.63
C VAL A 306 36.91 12.71 -9.45
N GLU A 307 37.19 12.56 -10.74
CA GLU A 307 37.06 13.65 -11.72
C GLU A 307 35.78 13.42 -12.51
N LEU A 308 34.96 14.47 -12.62
CA LEU A 308 33.68 14.48 -13.32
C LEU A 308 33.72 15.54 -14.41
N THR A 309 32.96 15.31 -15.48
CA THR A 309 32.91 16.22 -16.63
C THR A 309 31.48 16.69 -16.87
N ALA A 310 31.28 18.02 -16.87
CA ALA A 310 30.00 18.63 -17.21
C ALA A 310 30.03 19.19 -18.65
N PRO A 311 29.34 18.56 -19.61
CA PRO A 311 29.27 19.07 -20.97
C PRO A 311 28.25 20.20 -21.08
N TRP A 312 28.55 21.23 -21.88
CA TRP A 312 27.59 22.26 -22.28
C TRP A 312 27.76 22.69 -23.74
N THR A 313 26.79 23.46 -24.23
CA THR A 313 26.81 24.03 -25.58
C THR A 313 26.86 25.55 -25.49
N GLU A 314 27.87 26.15 -26.10
CA GLU A 314 28.08 27.59 -26.15
C GLU A 314 27.76 28.12 -27.56
N ARG A 315 26.96 29.19 -27.65
CA ARG A 315 26.69 29.86 -28.93
C ARG A 315 27.76 30.90 -29.20
N VAL A 316 28.71 30.56 -30.06
CA VAL A 316 29.85 31.43 -30.39
C VAL A 316 29.58 32.17 -31.71
N PRO A 317 29.76 33.49 -31.76
CA PRO A 317 29.66 34.23 -33.01
C PRO A 317 30.83 33.89 -33.95
N TYR A 318 30.58 33.89 -35.24
CA TYR A 318 31.61 33.84 -36.27
C TYR A 318 31.26 34.80 -37.41
N THR A 319 32.29 35.38 -38.02
CA THR A 319 32.13 36.22 -39.20
C THR A 319 31.89 35.33 -40.41
N ASP A 320 30.79 35.58 -41.11
CA ASP A 320 30.50 35.02 -42.41
C ASP A 320 30.31 36.16 -43.41
N HIS A 321 30.41 35.84 -44.70
CA HIS A 321 30.28 36.80 -45.78
C HIS A 321 29.02 36.47 -46.58
N GLU A 322 28.10 37.43 -46.67
CA GLU A 322 26.89 37.29 -47.49
C GLU A 322 26.91 38.28 -48.64
N ASP A 323 26.70 37.77 -49.84
CA ASP A 323 26.49 38.59 -51.02
C ASP A 323 25.11 39.22 -50.94
N ARG A 324 25.08 40.55 -50.83
CA ARG A 324 23.84 41.36 -50.90
C ARG A 324 23.84 42.15 -52.18
N THR A 325 22.66 42.31 -52.75
CA THR A 325 22.45 43.22 -53.89
C THR A 325 22.23 44.62 -53.32
N ALA A 326 23.14 45.54 -53.62
CA ALA A 326 23.03 46.94 -53.28
C ALA A 326 22.72 47.74 -54.54
N THR A 327 21.93 48.79 -54.41
CA THR A 327 21.60 49.71 -55.50
C THR A 327 22.36 51.02 -55.31
N ALA A 328 23.11 51.44 -56.33
CA ALA A 328 23.67 52.79 -56.40
C ALA A 328 23.08 53.55 -57.57
N GLU A 329 22.78 54.83 -57.36
CA GLU A 329 22.43 55.74 -58.44
C GLU A 329 23.72 56.24 -59.10
N VAL A 330 24.00 55.75 -60.30
CA VAL A 330 25.18 56.17 -61.07
C VAL A 330 24.74 57.20 -62.11
N PRO A 331 25.34 58.40 -62.12
CA PRO A 331 25.05 59.39 -63.15
C PRO A 331 25.63 58.90 -64.49
N TYR A 332 24.79 58.88 -65.52
CA TYR A 332 25.21 58.64 -66.89
C TYR A 332 24.72 59.79 -67.78
N THR A 333 25.45 60.02 -68.86
CA THR A 333 25.14 61.10 -69.78
C THR A 333 24.48 60.50 -71.01
N VAL A 334 23.25 60.90 -71.29
CA VAL A 334 22.51 60.49 -72.49
C VAL A 334 22.36 61.68 -73.42
N GLU A 335 22.54 61.47 -74.71
CA GLU A 335 22.21 62.46 -75.72
C GLU A 335 20.68 62.50 -75.86
N GLU A 336 20.06 63.47 -75.21
CA GLU A 336 18.66 63.76 -75.41
C GLU A 336 18.53 64.68 -76.62
N SER A 337 17.72 64.26 -77.58
CA SER A 337 17.40 65.09 -78.73
C SER A 337 16.26 66.01 -78.33
N TYR A 338 16.47 67.32 -78.46
CA TYR A 338 15.45 68.32 -78.17
C TYR A 338 15.32 69.27 -79.36
N GLU A 339 14.10 69.73 -79.59
CA GLU A 339 13.80 70.59 -80.70
C GLU A 339 13.99 72.05 -80.28
N ASP A 340 14.89 72.76 -80.97
CA ASP A 340 15.15 74.18 -80.75
C ASP A 340 14.97 74.91 -82.08
N LYS A 341 13.85 75.65 -82.19
CA LYS A 341 13.46 76.42 -83.39
C LYS A 341 13.33 75.58 -84.66
N GLY A 342 12.67 74.42 -84.57
CA GLY A 342 12.37 73.56 -85.73
C GLY A 342 13.53 72.71 -86.24
N GLN A 343 14.67 72.71 -85.54
CA GLN A 343 15.81 71.82 -85.80
C GLN A 343 16.07 70.92 -84.58
N MET A 344 16.25 69.62 -84.85
CA MET A 344 16.61 68.65 -83.83
C MET A 344 18.07 68.84 -83.43
N LYS A 345 18.30 69.31 -82.20
CA LYS A 345 19.63 69.43 -81.60
C LYS A 345 19.79 68.37 -80.53
N LYS A 346 21.03 67.93 -80.32
CA LYS A 346 21.36 67.01 -79.23
C LYS A 346 22.03 67.77 -78.11
N ARG A 347 21.59 67.56 -76.87
CA ARG A 347 22.29 68.00 -75.67
C ARG A 347 22.60 66.81 -74.79
N LEU A 348 23.72 66.88 -74.09
CA LEU A 348 24.10 65.91 -73.08
C LEU A 348 23.36 66.25 -71.78
N VAL A 349 22.42 65.39 -71.37
CA VAL A 349 21.71 65.52 -70.08
C VAL A 349 22.24 64.46 -69.13
N ARG A 350 22.56 64.87 -67.90
CA ARG A 350 22.90 63.94 -66.81
C ARG A 350 21.60 63.33 -66.28
N GLN A 351 21.45 62.03 -66.42
CA GLN A 351 20.40 61.25 -65.77
C GLN A 351 21.05 60.30 -64.77
N THR A 352 20.33 59.90 -63.72
CA THR A 352 20.77 58.82 -62.83
C THR A 352 20.11 57.52 -63.26
N LYS A 353 20.88 56.44 -63.26
CA LYS A 353 20.33 55.08 -63.41
C LYS A 353 20.65 54.31 -62.14
N THR A 354 19.65 53.67 -61.56
CA THR A 354 19.85 52.72 -60.47
C THR A 354 20.54 51.47 -61.04
N VAL A 355 21.76 51.21 -60.60
CA VAL A 355 22.51 50.01 -60.96
C VAL A 355 22.57 49.11 -59.74
N GLU A 356 22.10 47.88 -59.90
CA GLU A 356 22.29 46.81 -58.92
C GLU A 356 23.72 46.27 -59.06
N TYR A 357 24.46 46.24 -57.96
CA TYR A 357 25.75 45.59 -57.87
C TYR A 357 25.78 44.65 -56.66
N LYS A 358 26.48 43.53 -56.78
CA LYS A 358 26.69 42.60 -55.67
C LYS A 358 27.81 43.14 -54.78
N THR A 359 27.52 43.29 -53.50
CA THR A 359 28.51 43.62 -52.49
C THR A 359 28.52 42.52 -51.43
N THR A 360 29.70 42.11 -51.03
CA THR A 360 29.87 41.16 -49.93
C THR A 360 29.88 41.95 -48.63
N VAL A 361 28.95 41.63 -47.72
CA VAL A 361 28.85 42.28 -46.41
C VAL A 361 29.20 41.26 -45.32
N GLU A 362 30.00 41.67 -44.35
CA GLU A 362 30.27 40.87 -43.15
C GLU A 362 29.00 40.74 -42.32
N VAL A 363 28.61 39.50 -42.02
CA VAL A 363 27.48 39.20 -41.14
C VAL A 363 27.95 38.34 -39.97
N THR A 364 27.46 38.65 -38.77
CA THR A 364 27.71 37.84 -37.58
C THR A 364 26.71 36.69 -37.53
N LYS A 365 27.16 35.47 -37.75
CA LYS A 365 26.37 34.24 -37.54
C LYS A 365 26.76 33.58 -36.22
N TYR A 366 25.94 32.67 -35.73
CA TYR A 366 26.20 31.92 -34.51
C TYR A 366 26.26 30.43 -34.82
N ARG A 367 27.22 29.73 -34.23
CA ARG A 367 27.28 28.26 -34.25
C ARG A 367 27.30 27.72 -32.82
N ASP A 368 26.74 26.53 -32.66
CA ASP A 368 26.77 25.80 -31.41
C ASP A 368 28.12 25.09 -31.28
N VAL A 369 28.87 25.39 -30.22
CA VAL A 369 30.18 24.77 -29.92
C VAL A 369 30.04 23.95 -28.66
N SER A 370 30.39 22.66 -28.72
CA SER A 370 30.43 21.80 -27.53
C SER A 370 31.66 22.14 -26.68
N ARG A 371 31.44 22.28 -25.37
CA ARG A 371 32.45 22.55 -24.36
C ARG A 371 32.28 21.57 -23.20
N SER A 372 33.33 21.37 -22.41
CA SER A 372 33.33 20.52 -21.23
C SER A 372 34.05 21.20 -20.08
N PHE A 373 33.54 20.98 -18.87
CA PHE A 373 34.09 21.54 -17.64
C PHE A 373 34.40 20.37 -16.74
N ASP A 374 35.69 20.09 -16.59
CA ASP A 374 36.18 19.04 -15.71
C ASP A 374 36.29 19.61 -14.30
N TYR A 375 35.81 18.83 -13.33
CA TYR A 375 35.76 19.24 -11.95
C TYR A 375 35.99 18.06 -11.01
N HIS A 376 36.63 18.34 -9.89
CA HIS A 376 36.89 17.32 -8.87
C HIS A 376 35.70 17.21 -7.90
N ALA A 377 35.34 15.98 -7.58
CA ALA A 377 34.35 15.67 -6.55
C ALA A 377 34.88 14.55 -5.65
N LEU A 378 34.24 14.38 -4.49
CA LEU A 378 34.45 13.21 -3.64
C LEU A 378 33.29 12.25 -3.84
N ARG A 379 33.57 11.02 -4.25
CA ARG A 379 32.61 9.92 -4.15
C ARG A 379 32.62 9.43 -2.70
N ARG A 380 31.57 9.74 -1.97
CA ARG A 380 31.34 9.30 -0.60
C ARG A 380 30.47 8.05 -0.60
N GLY A 381 30.70 7.16 0.35
CA GLY A 381 29.82 6.05 0.62
C GLY A 381 29.81 5.69 2.10
N VAL A 382 28.70 5.11 2.53
CA VAL A 382 28.55 4.50 3.85
C VAL A 382 27.90 3.14 3.70
N GLU A 383 28.34 2.19 4.50
CA GLU A 383 27.75 0.88 4.67
C GLU A 383 27.58 0.62 6.16
N TYR A 384 26.34 0.32 6.57
CA TYR A 384 26.02 -0.15 7.89
C TYR A 384 25.76 -1.65 7.82
N HIS A 385 26.34 -2.44 8.72
CA HIS A 385 26.07 -3.86 8.84
C HIS A 385 25.67 -4.19 10.28
N PHE A 386 24.49 -4.79 10.43
CA PHE A 386 23.90 -5.17 11.70
C PHE A 386 23.65 -6.67 11.70
N ALA A 387 24.21 -7.36 12.70
CA ALA A 387 23.98 -8.77 12.94
C ALA A 387 23.62 -8.99 14.42
N VAL A 388 22.59 -9.79 14.68
CA VAL A 388 22.15 -10.10 16.05
C VAL A 388 21.61 -11.52 16.13
N VAL A 389 21.86 -12.16 17.27
CA VAL A 389 21.38 -13.49 17.61
C VAL A 389 20.88 -13.51 19.05
N ALA A 390 19.63 -13.96 19.25
CA ALA A 390 19.05 -14.26 20.55
C ALA A 390 18.89 -15.78 20.65
N GLN A 391 19.41 -16.38 21.71
CA GLN A 391 19.37 -17.83 21.89
C GLN A 391 19.18 -18.25 23.34
N GLY A 392 18.55 -19.41 23.54
CA GLY A 392 18.37 -20.04 24.85
C GLY A 392 17.52 -21.30 24.79
N ILE A 393 17.38 -21.99 25.92
CA ILE A 393 16.63 -23.25 26.01
C ILE A 393 15.32 -22.98 26.74
N LEU A 394 14.20 -23.01 26.01
CA LEU A 394 12.87 -22.83 26.61
C LEU A 394 12.45 -24.06 27.43
N GLN A 395 12.87 -25.25 26.98
CA GLN A 395 12.63 -26.54 27.63
C GLN A 395 13.72 -27.55 27.28
N ASP A 396 14.13 -28.35 28.28
CA ASP A 396 15.24 -29.31 28.15
C ASP A 396 15.02 -30.39 27.09
N ARG A 397 13.76 -30.70 26.76
CA ARG A 397 13.39 -31.74 25.77
C ARG A 397 13.40 -31.23 24.32
N HIS A 398 13.67 -29.95 24.11
CA HIS A 398 13.55 -29.31 22.82
C HIS A 398 14.86 -28.63 22.44
N ALA A 399 15.21 -28.66 21.14
CA ALA A 399 16.31 -27.87 20.60
C ALA A 399 16.25 -26.39 21.05
N PRO A 400 17.40 -25.74 21.26
CA PRO A 400 17.46 -24.33 21.65
C PRO A 400 16.70 -23.43 20.69
N LEU A 401 16.05 -22.39 21.22
CA LEU A 401 15.63 -21.24 20.44
C LEU A 401 16.90 -20.53 19.95
N ALA A 402 16.96 -20.22 18.66
CA ALA A 402 18.01 -19.40 18.06
C ALA A 402 17.39 -18.52 16.97
N VAL A 403 17.24 -17.24 17.27
CA VAL A 403 16.68 -16.23 16.37
C VAL A 403 17.84 -15.39 15.87
N LYS A 404 18.00 -15.27 14.55
CA LYS A 404 19.10 -14.53 13.93
C LYS A 404 18.55 -13.47 12.98
N ALA A 405 19.19 -12.32 12.94
CA ALA A 405 18.99 -11.33 11.88
C ALA A 405 20.34 -10.77 11.43
N GLU A 406 20.46 -10.58 10.13
CA GLU A 406 21.59 -9.94 9.48
C GLU A 406 21.07 -8.98 8.41
N LYS A 407 21.52 -7.72 8.47
CA LYS A 407 21.00 -6.61 7.68
C LYS A 407 22.14 -5.68 7.30
N ALA A 408 22.04 -5.12 6.10
CA ALA A 408 22.98 -4.13 5.64
C ALA A 408 22.28 -3.00 4.89
N LEU A 409 22.79 -1.77 5.07
CA LEU A 409 22.36 -0.59 4.33
C LEU A 409 23.59 0.09 3.74
N SER A 410 23.64 0.18 2.42
CA SER A 410 24.71 0.88 1.70
C SER A 410 24.16 2.07 0.91
N ALA A 411 24.83 3.21 0.99
CA ALA A 411 24.53 4.39 0.17
C ALA A 411 25.82 5.04 -0.33
N SER A 412 25.78 5.63 -1.53
CA SER A 412 26.90 6.40 -2.08
C SER A 412 26.43 7.56 -2.93
N GLY A 413 27.24 8.61 -3.02
CA GLY A 413 26.94 9.81 -3.80
C GLY A 413 28.17 10.68 -4.00
N TYR A 414 28.00 11.76 -4.75
CA TYR A 414 29.05 12.75 -4.97
C TYR A 414 28.88 13.93 -4.01
N GLU A 415 30.01 14.48 -3.58
CA GLU A 415 30.09 15.69 -2.79
C GLU A 415 31.07 16.65 -3.45
N HIS A 416 30.60 17.86 -3.76
CA HIS A 416 31.43 18.97 -4.25
C HIS A 416 30.77 20.31 -3.95
N ASN A 417 31.58 21.37 -3.83
CA ASN A 417 31.13 22.74 -3.63
C ASN A 417 31.24 23.60 -4.90
N ILE A 418 31.39 22.96 -6.05
CA ILE A 418 31.65 23.61 -7.34
C ILE A 418 30.32 24.06 -7.97
N THR A 419 30.31 25.30 -8.47
CA THR A 419 29.21 25.87 -9.26
C THR A 419 29.72 26.20 -10.66
N PHE A 420 29.00 25.74 -11.68
CA PHE A 420 29.26 26.07 -13.06
C PHE A 420 27.94 26.08 -13.84
N GLU A 421 27.32 27.26 -13.90
CA GLU A 421 25.99 27.47 -14.50
C GLU A 421 25.87 27.02 -15.97
N PRO A 422 26.85 27.26 -16.87
CA PRO A 422 26.71 26.83 -18.27
C PRO A 422 26.52 25.31 -18.41
N GLY A 423 27.17 24.53 -17.54
CA GLY A 423 27.03 23.07 -17.46
C GLY A 423 26.04 22.58 -16.41
N GLY A 424 25.28 23.48 -15.78
CA GLY A 424 24.32 23.14 -14.73
C GLY A 424 24.92 22.51 -13.48
N VAL A 425 26.23 22.66 -13.24
CA VAL A 425 26.90 22.11 -12.06
C VAL A 425 26.56 22.99 -10.87
N ARG A 426 26.07 22.37 -9.80
CA ARG A 426 25.74 23.04 -8.54
C ARG A 426 26.32 22.26 -7.38
N PRO A 427 26.63 22.92 -6.25
CA PRO A 427 27.11 22.23 -5.07
C PRO A 427 26.20 21.06 -4.70
N GLN A 428 26.79 19.90 -4.51
CA GLN A 428 26.09 18.69 -4.09
C GLN A 428 26.71 18.22 -2.78
N HIS A 429 25.86 17.82 -1.84
CA HIS A 429 26.28 17.15 -0.61
C HIS A 429 25.72 15.74 -0.60
N PHE A 430 26.52 14.77 -0.15
CA PHE A 430 26.04 13.41 0.03
C PHE A 430 25.17 13.33 1.28
N GLU A 431 23.87 13.17 1.08
CA GLU A 431 22.92 12.91 2.16
C GLU A 431 23.12 11.50 2.69
N ARG A 432 23.84 11.40 3.81
CA ARG A 432 24.06 10.12 4.50
C ARG A 432 22.73 9.62 5.07
N PRO A 433 22.38 8.33 4.87
CA PRO A 433 21.23 7.74 5.54
C PRO A 433 21.30 7.90 7.06
N ASP A 434 20.14 8.10 7.68
CA ASP A 434 20.00 8.16 9.14
C ASP A 434 20.27 6.77 9.74
N LYS A 435 21.40 6.65 10.46
CA LYS A 435 21.84 5.39 11.05
C LYS A 435 20.89 4.95 12.15
N GLU A 436 20.51 5.88 13.02
CA GLU A 436 19.65 5.64 14.17
C GLU A 436 18.25 5.25 13.71
N GLY A 437 17.68 5.97 12.74
CA GLY A 437 16.39 5.65 12.13
C GLY A 437 16.38 4.29 11.43
N TRP A 438 17.45 3.96 10.68
CA TRP A 438 17.60 2.64 10.07
C TRP A 438 17.71 1.52 11.12
N LEU A 439 18.60 1.67 12.10
CA LEU A 439 18.80 0.67 13.14
C LEU A 439 17.51 0.41 13.94
N ASP A 440 16.79 1.45 14.34
CA ASP A 440 15.51 1.34 15.07
C ASP A 440 14.45 0.57 14.26
N ALA A 441 14.41 0.75 12.93
CA ALA A 441 13.57 -0.06 12.06
C ALA A 441 13.99 -1.55 12.04
N GLU A 442 15.29 -1.85 12.01
CA GLU A 442 15.78 -3.23 12.07
C GLU A 442 15.51 -3.89 13.44
N LEU A 443 15.64 -3.14 14.54
CA LEU A 443 15.31 -3.63 15.89
C LEU A 443 13.82 -3.98 16.02
N ARG A 444 12.92 -3.15 15.45
CA ARG A 444 11.48 -3.45 15.33
C ARG A 444 11.23 -4.75 14.56
N GLY A 445 11.87 -4.89 13.41
CA GLY A 445 11.75 -6.10 12.59
C GLY A 445 12.26 -7.35 13.32
N TYR A 446 13.32 -7.20 14.11
CA TYR A 446 13.90 -8.29 14.88
C TYR A 446 13.01 -8.74 16.04
N GLU A 447 12.37 -7.82 16.77
CA GLU A 447 11.38 -8.13 17.80
C GLU A 447 10.23 -8.99 17.23
N GLN A 448 9.68 -8.59 16.08
CA GLN A 448 8.62 -9.37 15.43
C GLN A 448 9.12 -10.77 15.03
N THR A 449 10.34 -10.86 14.49
CA THR A 449 10.95 -12.16 14.11
C THR A 449 11.17 -13.06 15.33
N PHE A 450 11.58 -12.47 16.46
CA PHE A 450 11.76 -13.17 17.72
C PHE A 450 10.43 -13.70 18.26
N PHE A 451 9.39 -12.87 18.28
CA PHE A 451 8.04 -13.28 18.67
C PHE A 451 7.50 -14.43 17.80
N GLN A 452 7.60 -14.30 16.48
CA GLN A 452 7.16 -15.36 15.55
C GLN A 452 7.94 -16.67 15.76
N SER A 453 9.22 -16.58 16.11
CA SER A 453 10.03 -17.76 16.43
C SER A 453 9.57 -18.45 17.71
N LEU A 454 9.13 -17.69 18.74
CA LEU A 454 8.53 -18.25 19.96
C LEU A 454 7.21 -18.97 19.67
N LEU A 455 6.35 -18.39 18.83
CA LEU A 455 5.10 -19.00 18.39
C LEU A 455 5.34 -20.28 17.59
N ALA A 456 6.21 -20.21 16.58
CA ALA A 456 6.59 -21.38 15.78
C ALA A 456 7.16 -22.48 16.66
N ARG A 457 7.94 -22.12 17.70
CA ARG A 457 8.49 -23.09 18.64
C ARG A 457 7.40 -23.79 19.47
N TRP A 458 6.40 -23.04 19.93
CA TRP A 458 5.25 -23.62 20.65
C TRP A 458 4.48 -24.60 19.77
N GLN A 459 4.19 -24.22 18.52
CA GLN A 459 3.48 -25.06 17.56
C GLN A 459 4.27 -26.33 17.22
N ASP A 460 5.58 -26.20 16.98
CA ASP A 460 6.45 -27.34 16.71
C ASP A 460 6.45 -28.35 17.87
N SER A 461 6.48 -27.85 19.10
CA SER A 461 6.47 -28.68 20.29
C SER A 461 5.11 -29.34 20.56
N PHE A 462 3.99 -28.65 20.30
CA PHE A 462 2.69 -29.01 20.89
C PHE A 462 1.54 -29.19 19.89
N CYS A 463 1.74 -28.91 18.61
CA CYS A 463 0.68 -28.95 17.59
C CYS A 463 0.93 -29.99 16.48
N LYS A 464 1.90 -30.91 16.64
CA LYS A 464 2.27 -31.89 15.60
C LYS A 464 1.72 -33.31 15.80
N ALA A 465 0.88 -33.55 16.81
CA ALA A 465 0.29 -34.87 17.03
C ALA A 465 -0.71 -35.24 15.92
N SER A 466 -0.83 -36.53 15.60
CA SER A 466 -1.85 -37.01 14.66
C SER A 466 -3.23 -37.19 15.32
N ILE A 467 -3.25 -37.35 16.64
CA ILE A 467 -4.42 -37.48 17.49
C ILE A 467 -4.18 -36.60 18.70
N PHE A 468 -5.19 -35.83 19.10
CA PHE A 468 -5.13 -34.96 20.27
C PHE A 468 -6.17 -35.41 21.30
N ALA A 469 -5.77 -35.43 22.55
CA ALA A 469 -6.71 -35.29 23.65
C ALA A 469 -7.17 -33.82 23.77
N ARG A 470 -8.32 -33.59 24.42
CA ARG A 470 -8.85 -32.23 24.64
C ARG A 470 -7.85 -31.28 25.29
N GLU A 471 -7.11 -31.76 26.29
CA GLU A 471 -6.07 -30.98 26.97
C GLU A 471 -4.92 -30.60 26.03
N GLU A 472 -4.50 -31.52 25.16
CA GLU A 472 -3.42 -31.27 24.20
C GLU A 472 -3.88 -30.31 23.09
N ALA A 473 -5.14 -30.43 22.65
CA ALA A 473 -5.73 -29.49 21.71
C ALA A 473 -5.85 -28.08 22.31
N ALA A 474 -6.24 -27.97 23.59
CA ALA A 474 -6.24 -26.71 24.32
C ALA A 474 -4.82 -26.13 24.47
N ARG A 475 -3.83 -26.98 24.76
CA ARG A 475 -2.41 -26.58 24.77
C ARG A 475 -1.96 -26.05 23.41
N CYS A 476 -2.35 -26.69 22.32
CA CYS A 476 -2.06 -26.21 20.98
C CYS A 476 -2.73 -24.84 20.71
N ALA A 477 -4.00 -24.65 21.12
CA ALA A 477 -4.76 -23.41 20.94
C ALA A 477 -4.09 -22.20 21.61
N ARG A 478 -3.40 -22.40 22.74
CA ARG A 478 -2.62 -21.36 23.43
C ARG A 478 -1.59 -20.67 22.53
N GLY A 479 -1.12 -21.36 21.48
CA GLY A 479 -0.19 -20.81 20.50
C GLY A 479 -0.76 -19.67 19.65
N GLY A 480 -2.04 -19.33 19.77
CA GLY A 480 -2.65 -18.17 19.10
C GLY A 480 -2.82 -18.30 17.58
N ALA A 481 -2.47 -19.46 17.01
CA ALA A 481 -2.57 -19.73 15.58
C ALA A 481 -3.67 -20.74 15.27
N GLU A 482 -4.09 -20.77 14.01
CA GLU A 482 -5.13 -21.69 13.55
C GLU A 482 -4.79 -23.14 13.91
N LEU A 483 -5.77 -23.84 14.51
CA LEU A 483 -5.58 -25.19 14.97
C LEU A 483 -5.42 -26.16 13.80
N PRO A 484 -4.45 -27.08 13.85
CA PRO A 484 -4.39 -28.20 12.93
C PRO A 484 -5.70 -29.00 12.94
N GLY A 485 -6.09 -29.57 11.79
CA GLY A 485 -7.33 -30.35 11.64
C GLY A 485 -7.59 -31.35 12.77
N PRO A 486 -6.61 -32.20 13.18
CA PRO A 486 -6.78 -33.12 14.29
C PRO A 486 -7.02 -32.46 15.66
N ALA A 487 -6.35 -31.35 15.95
CA ALA A 487 -6.55 -30.60 17.19
C ALA A 487 -7.94 -29.93 17.22
N LYS A 488 -8.34 -29.32 16.09
CA LYS A 488 -9.69 -28.77 15.92
C LYS A 488 -10.75 -29.86 16.13
N GLN A 489 -10.57 -31.03 15.52
CA GLN A 489 -11.49 -32.16 15.64
C GLN A 489 -11.66 -32.61 17.11
N SER A 490 -10.59 -32.63 17.90
CA SER A 490 -10.66 -32.98 19.32
C SER A 490 -11.50 -31.99 20.16
N LEU A 491 -11.71 -30.78 19.68
CA LEU A 491 -12.48 -29.74 20.37
C LEU A 491 -13.93 -29.63 19.85
N LEU A 492 -14.22 -30.16 18.67
CA LEU A 492 -15.55 -30.08 18.05
C LEU A 492 -16.66 -30.65 18.94
N ASP A 493 -16.40 -31.76 19.65
CA ASP A 493 -17.43 -32.39 20.49
C ASP A 493 -17.90 -31.50 21.65
N THR A 494 -17.06 -30.56 22.10
CA THR A 494 -17.36 -29.68 23.23
C THR A 494 -17.71 -28.25 22.81
N LEU A 495 -17.05 -27.73 21.78
CA LEU A 495 -17.17 -26.35 21.32
C LEU A 495 -17.96 -26.20 19.99
N GLY A 496 -18.20 -27.31 19.29
CA GLY A 496 -18.71 -27.28 17.92
C GLY A 496 -17.88 -26.37 17.03
N ASP A 497 -18.53 -25.54 16.20
CA ASP A 497 -17.83 -24.69 15.23
C ASP A 497 -16.85 -23.69 15.85
N ASP A 498 -17.03 -23.33 17.13
CA ASP A 498 -16.11 -22.45 17.87
C ASP A 498 -14.72 -23.06 18.05
N ALA A 499 -14.57 -24.38 17.94
CA ALA A 499 -13.27 -25.04 17.92
C ALA A 499 -12.34 -24.44 16.86
N GLY A 500 -12.87 -23.94 15.74
CA GLY A 500 -12.08 -23.28 14.71
C GLY A 500 -11.53 -21.91 15.11
N ARG A 501 -12.04 -21.30 16.18
CA ARG A 501 -11.80 -19.89 16.55
C ARG A 501 -11.20 -19.70 17.94
N VAL A 502 -11.16 -20.72 18.79
CA VAL A 502 -10.60 -20.60 20.16
C VAL A 502 -9.15 -20.12 20.21
N HIS A 503 -8.36 -20.31 19.16
CA HIS A 503 -7.00 -19.75 19.08
C HIS A 503 -7.00 -18.21 19.11
N GLN A 504 -8.09 -17.57 18.69
CA GLN A 504 -8.23 -16.12 18.66
C GLN A 504 -8.32 -15.52 20.08
N LEU A 505 -8.70 -16.33 21.07
CA LEU A 505 -8.69 -15.96 22.50
C LEU A 505 -7.28 -15.83 23.09
N TYR A 506 -6.28 -16.22 22.30
CA TYR A 506 -4.86 -16.13 22.60
C TYR A 506 -4.14 -15.18 21.63
N VAL A 507 -4.86 -14.27 20.95
CA VAL A 507 -4.19 -13.24 20.14
C VAL A 507 -3.46 -12.31 21.10
N TRP A 508 -2.15 -12.40 21.03
CA TRP A 508 -1.22 -11.59 21.79
C TRP A 508 -1.05 -10.27 21.03
N ASN A 509 -1.68 -9.21 21.52
CA ASN A 509 -1.61 -7.86 20.95
C ASN A 509 -0.36 -7.12 21.42
#